data_AF-A0A5P9GYF4-F1
#
_entry.id   AF-A0A5P9GYF4-F1
#
_cell.length_a   1.000
_cell.length_b   1.000
_cell.length_c   1.000
_cell.angle_alpha   90.00
_cell.angle_beta   90.00
_cell.angle_gamma   90.00
#
_symmetry.space_group_name_H-M   'P 1'
#
loop_
_entity.id
_entity.type
_entity.pdbx_description
1 polymer ?
#
loop_
_entity_poly.entity_id
_entity_poly.type
_entity_poly.pdbx_seq_one_letter_code
_entity_poly.pdbx_strand_id
1 'polypeptide(L)'
;MIIYALKSAWHFFWDTWRFVEREGRWKADQMHLDIIEAVLNQIPADIAETVRTQLDQRYFYSWMAQGRINVFFFYNEGSLPLIPDPAFEDRLFKVSLFIEDRKYVAHVSFFERRLYSVELKRPRSSLIGKSYRIGTVTLGKPSDSYIRVIDRAEHGKETDTGLDLP
;
A
#
# COMPACT_ATOMS: atom_id res chain seq x y z
N MET A 1 -6.74 0.02 -27.24
CA MET A 1 -7.79 -0.62 -26.41
C MET A 1 -7.62 -2.12 -26.25
N ILE A 2 -7.46 -2.91 -27.32
CA ILE A 2 -7.37 -4.39 -27.26
C ILE A 2 -6.20 -4.89 -26.37
N ILE A 3 -5.03 -4.27 -26.46
CA ILE A 3 -3.84 -4.64 -25.66
C ILE A 3 -4.07 -4.41 -24.16
N TYR A 4 -4.73 -3.30 -23.78
CA TYR A 4 -5.05 -3.01 -22.39
C TYR A 4 -6.07 -4.01 -21.83
N ALA A 5 -7.10 -4.34 -22.61
CA ALA A 5 -8.08 -5.35 -22.22
C ALA A 5 -7.45 -6.74 -22.01
N LEU A 6 -6.51 -7.14 -22.88
CA LEU A 6 -5.75 -8.39 -22.74
C LEU A 6 -4.86 -8.40 -21.50
N LYS A 7 -4.14 -7.30 -21.23
CA LYS A 7 -3.33 -7.15 -20.01
C LYS A 7 -4.21 -7.24 -18.75
N SER A 8 -5.31 -6.49 -18.70
CA SER A 8 -6.23 -6.53 -17.57
C SER A 8 -6.85 -7.91 -17.35
N ALA A 9 -7.20 -8.63 -18.43
CA ALA A 9 -7.71 -10.01 -18.33
C ALA A 9 -6.64 -10.99 -17.82
N TRP A 10 -5.39 -10.84 -18.27
CA TRP A 10 -4.27 -11.63 -17.78
C TRP A 10 -3.98 -11.37 -16.29
N HIS A 11 -3.93 -10.10 -15.88
CA HIS A 11 -3.78 -9.73 -14.47
C HIS A 11 -4.91 -10.28 -13.61
N PHE A 12 -6.16 -10.18 -14.08
CA PHE A 12 -7.32 -10.74 -13.39
C PHE A 12 -7.20 -12.26 -13.21
N PHE A 13 -6.75 -12.99 -14.24
CA PHE A 13 -6.53 -14.43 -14.14
C PHE A 13 -5.42 -14.76 -13.12
N TRP A 14 -4.31 -14.04 -13.18
CA TRP A 14 -3.20 -14.22 -12.23
C TRP A 14 -3.60 -13.91 -10.79
N ASP A 15 -4.38 -12.86 -10.56
CA ASP A 15 -4.87 -12.52 -9.23
C ASP A 15 -5.97 -13.49 -8.75
N THR A 16 -6.72 -14.11 -9.66
CA THR A 16 -7.61 -15.23 -9.34
C THR A 16 -6.81 -16.44 -8.86
N TRP A 17 -5.68 -16.73 -9.50
CA TRP A 17 -4.76 -17.77 -9.04
C TRP A 17 -4.18 -17.45 -7.65
N ARG A 18 -3.64 -16.24 -7.46
CA ARG A 18 -3.17 -15.76 -6.14
C ARG A 18 -4.24 -15.81 -5.07
N PHE A 19 -5.49 -15.52 -5.41
CA PHE A 19 -6.62 -15.65 -4.50
C PHE A 19 -6.83 -17.09 -4.04
N VAL A 20 -6.75 -18.06 -4.96
CA VAL A 20 -6.83 -19.49 -4.64
C VAL A 20 -5.66 -19.93 -3.74
N GLU A 21 -4.47 -19.41 -3.98
CA GLU A 21 -3.27 -19.64 -3.15
C GLU A 21 -3.27 -18.88 -1.82
N ARG A 22 -4.30 -18.07 -1.56
CA ARG A 22 -4.44 -17.23 -0.35
C ARG A 22 -3.33 -16.19 -0.22
N GLU A 23 -2.88 -15.63 -1.34
CA GLU A 23 -1.89 -14.55 -1.45
C GLU A 23 -2.52 -13.17 -1.66
N GLY A 24 -3.84 -13.05 -1.49
CA GLY A 24 -4.54 -11.78 -1.64
C GLY A 24 -6.05 -11.93 -1.65
N ARG A 25 -6.74 -10.85 -2.02
CA ARG A 25 -8.22 -10.76 -2.04
C ARG A 25 -8.70 -9.53 -2.79
N TRP A 26 -9.97 -9.51 -3.18
CA TRP A 26 -10.59 -8.44 -3.97
C TRP A 26 -10.89 -7.13 -3.23
N LYS A 27 -10.72 -7.09 -1.90
CA LYS A 27 -10.88 -5.87 -1.09
C LYS A 27 -9.99 -5.92 0.15
N ALA A 28 -9.52 -4.78 0.63
CA ALA A 28 -8.87 -4.67 1.93
C ALA A 28 -9.85 -5.05 3.08
N ASP A 29 -9.34 -5.40 4.26
CA ASP A 29 -10.17 -5.61 5.46
C ASP A 29 -10.29 -4.28 6.18
N GLN A 30 -11.18 -4.28 7.16
CA GLN A 30 -11.42 -3.16 8.02
C GLN A 30 -10.15 -2.59 8.65
N MET A 31 -9.23 -3.41 9.17
CA MET A 31 -8.00 -2.89 9.80
C MET A 31 -7.14 -2.08 8.81
N HIS A 32 -6.96 -2.59 7.59
CA HIS A 32 -6.20 -1.85 6.57
C HIS A 32 -6.95 -0.62 6.08
N LEU A 33 -8.28 -0.69 5.95
CA LEU A 33 -9.11 0.47 5.60
C LEU A 33 -9.07 1.54 6.69
N ASP A 34 -9.13 1.16 7.98
CA ASP A 34 -9.02 2.08 9.11
C ASP A 34 -7.64 2.76 9.16
N ILE A 35 -6.57 2.02 8.82
CA ILE A 35 -5.22 2.58 8.69
C ILE A 35 -5.17 3.64 7.58
N ILE A 36 -5.78 3.36 6.43
CA ILE A 36 -5.83 4.30 5.31
C ILE A 36 -6.67 5.52 5.69
N GLU A 37 -7.86 5.31 6.25
CA GLU A 37 -8.77 6.39 6.66
C GLU A 37 -8.12 7.31 7.70
N ALA A 38 -7.29 6.77 8.60
CA ALA A 38 -6.49 7.56 9.51
C ALA A 38 -5.56 8.54 8.78
N VAL A 39 -4.93 8.10 7.68
CA VAL A 39 -4.10 8.96 6.83
C VAL A 39 -4.96 9.97 6.05
N LEU A 40 -6.12 9.55 5.53
CA LEU A 40 -7.02 10.43 4.79
C LEU A 40 -7.54 11.59 5.65
N ASN A 41 -7.74 11.35 6.95
CA ASN A 41 -8.13 12.38 7.92
C ASN A 41 -7.03 13.40 8.25
N GLN A 42 -5.82 13.24 7.71
CA GLN A 42 -4.65 14.10 7.99
C GLN A 42 -4.14 14.83 6.75
N ILE A 43 -4.77 14.60 5.59
CA ILE A 43 -4.40 15.23 4.31
C ILE A 43 -5.56 16.11 3.82
N PRO A 44 -5.30 17.01 2.85
CA PRO A 44 -6.35 17.84 2.25
C PRO A 44 -7.53 17.01 1.72
N ALA A 45 -8.75 17.55 1.87
CA ALA A 45 -9.99 16.83 1.59
C ALA A 45 -10.14 16.41 0.12
N ASP A 46 -9.63 17.20 -0.81
CA ASP A 46 -9.59 16.90 -2.25
C ASP A 46 -8.69 15.69 -2.57
N ILE A 47 -7.55 15.59 -1.89
CA ILE A 47 -6.66 14.44 -1.99
C ILE A 47 -7.32 13.21 -1.36
N ALA A 48 -7.90 13.36 -0.17
CA ALA A 48 -8.61 12.28 0.51
C ALA A 48 -9.74 11.71 -0.38
N GLU A 49 -10.53 12.57 -1.01
CA GLU A 49 -11.62 12.19 -1.90
C GLU A 49 -11.13 11.47 -3.15
N THR A 50 -10.01 11.92 -3.70
CA THR A 50 -9.35 11.22 -4.81
C THR A 50 -8.99 9.79 -4.43
N VAL A 51 -8.41 9.59 -3.24
CA VAL A 51 -8.05 8.25 -2.74
C VAL A 51 -9.30 7.39 -2.46
N ARG A 52 -10.37 7.97 -1.92
CA ARG A 52 -11.64 7.25 -1.76
C ARG A 52 -12.21 6.81 -3.10
N THR A 53 -12.18 7.68 -4.11
CA THR A 53 -12.59 7.34 -5.48
C THR A 53 -11.74 6.20 -6.07
N GLN A 54 -10.44 6.15 -5.76
CA GLN A 54 -9.58 5.01 -6.13
C GLN A 54 -10.05 3.73 -5.44
N LEU A 55 -10.28 3.77 -4.13
CA LEU A 55 -10.74 2.63 -3.32
C LEU A 55 -12.15 2.15 -3.68
N ASP A 56 -12.99 2.98 -4.30
CA ASP A 56 -14.30 2.58 -4.81
C ASP A 56 -14.22 1.79 -6.12
N GLN A 57 -13.07 1.85 -6.82
CA GLN A 57 -12.84 1.04 -8.01
C GLN A 57 -12.63 -0.44 -7.66
N ARG A 58 -12.68 -1.28 -8.70
CA ARG A 58 -12.27 -2.68 -8.57
C ARG A 58 -10.75 -2.76 -8.46
N TYR A 59 -10.28 -3.37 -7.38
CA TYR A 59 -8.87 -3.67 -7.16
C TYR A 59 -8.67 -5.08 -6.61
N PHE A 60 -7.43 -5.55 -6.66
CA PHE A 60 -6.96 -6.71 -5.92
C PHE A 60 -5.91 -6.27 -4.91
N TYR A 61 -6.04 -6.78 -3.69
CA TYR A 61 -5.19 -6.48 -2.55
C TYR A 61 -4.30 -7.68 -2.29
N SER A 62 -3.07 -7.63 -2.81
CA SER A 62 -2.10 -8.73 -2.79
C SER A 62 -1.19 -8.64 -1.58
N TRP A 63 -0.80 -9.80 -1.05
CA TRP A 63 0.05 -9.96 0.12
C TRP A 63 1.45 -10.40 -0.30
N MET A 64 2.41 -9.49 -0.23
CA MET A 64 3.82 -9.74 -0.47
C MET A 64 4.58 -9.92 0.84
N ALA A 65 5.76 -10.56 0.76
CA ALA A 65 6.66 -10.79 1.91
C ALA A 65 5.92 -11.35 3.14
N GLN A 66 5.22 -12.49 2.94
CA GLN A 66 4.41 -13.17 3.95
C GLN A 66 3.25 -12.31 4.52
N GLY A 67 2.72 -11.37 3.73
CA GLY A 67 1.61 -10.49 4.13
C GLY A 67 2.03 -9.35 5.05
N ARG A 68 3.30 -8.95 4.99
CA ARG A 68 3.81 -7.72 5.62
C ARG A 68 3.66 -6.51 4.72
N ILE A 69 3.84 -6.69 3.41
CA ILE A 69 3.63 -5.64 2.42
C ILE A 69 2.36 -5.99 1.67
N ASN A 70 1.37 -5.10 1.67
CA ASN A 70 0.11 -5.37 1.00
C ASN A 70 -0.12 -4.30 -0.07
N VAL A 71 -0.26 -4.72 -1.33
CA VAL A 71 -0.23 -3.84 -2.50
C VAL A 71 -1.60 -3.81 -3.17
N PHE A 72 -2.00 -2.63 -3.64
CA PHE A 72 -3.23 -2.42 -4.42
C PHE A 72 -2.93 -2.55 -5.92
N PHE A 73 -3.67 -3.44 -6.59
CA PHE A 73 -3.68 -3.60 -8.04
C PHE A 73 -5.05 -3.16 -8.58
N PHE A 74 -5.14 -1.97 -9.15
CA PHE A 74 -6.39 -1.46 -9.73
C PHE A 74 -6.56 -1.98 -11.16
N TYR A 75 -7.75 -2.46 -11.54
CA TYR A 75 -7.95 -2.97 -12.91
C TYR A 75 -8.22 -1.89 -13.95
N ASN A 76 -8.55 -0.69 -13.49
CA ASN A 76 -8.92 0.46 -14.31
C ASN A 76 -7.83 1.56 -14.28
N GLU A 77 -6.55 1.20 -14.28
CA GLU A 77 -5.45 2.15 -14.11
C GLU A 77 -5.47 3.32 -15.10
N GLY A 78 -5.92 3.11 -16.34
CA GLY A 78 -5.98 4.18 -17.36
C GLY A 78 -7.06 5.24 -17.10
N SER A 79 -8.03 4.96 -16.23
CA SER A 79 -9.10 5.88 -15.85
C SER A 79 -9.12 6.19 -14.35
N LEU A 80 -8.11 5.71 -13.62
CA LEU A 80 -8.00 5.94 -12.19
C LEU A 80 -7.62 7.41 -11.94
N PRO A 81 -8.38 8.17 -11.14
CA PRO A 81 -8.03 9.56 -10.87
C PRO A 81 -6.69 9.63 -10.13
N LEU A 82 -5.80 10.51 -10.59
CA LEU A 82 -4.51 10.74 -9.95
C LEU A 82 -4.64 11.80 -8.87
N ILE A 83 -3.90 11.63 -7.77
CA ILE A 83 -3.79 12.66 -6.73
C ILE A 83 -3.19 13.93 -7.35
N PRO A 84 -3.84 15.10 -7.27
CA PRO A 84 -3.40 16.31 -7.97
C PRO A 84 -2.02 16.83 -7.50
N ASP A 85 -1.66 16.59 -6.24
CA ASP A 85 -0.41 17.06 -5.63
C ASP A 85 0.82 16.23 -6.05
N PRO A 86 1.85 16.83 -6.70
CA PRO A 86 3.09 16.14 -7.07
C PRO A 86 3.88 15.56 -5.90
N ALA A 87 3.67 16.05 -4.67
CA ALA A 87 4.31 15.49 -3.49
C ALA A 87 3.90 14.03 -3.22
N PHE A 88 2.86 13.52 -3.90
CA PHE A 88 2.41 12.13 -3.84
C PHE A 88 3.01 11.23 -4.93
N GLU A 89 3.99 11.71 -5.70
CA GLU A 89 4.74 10.88 -6.64
C GLU A 89 5.45 9.71 -5.93
N ASP A 90 6.03 9.97 -4.75
CA ASP A 90 6.58 8.98 -3.83
C ASP A 90 6.43 9.52 -2.39
N ARG A 91 5.36 9.11 -1.70
CA ARG A 91 5.02 9.63 -0.37
C ARG A 91 4.66 8.53 0.60
N LEU A 92 5.17 8.61 1.82
CA LEU A 92 4.93 7.62 2.87
C LEU A 92 4.40 8.28 4.14
N PHE A 93 3.35 7.70 4.71
CA PHE A 93 2.84 8.04 6.04
C PHE A 93 3.07 6.89 7.00
N LYS A 94 3.47 7.22 8.23
CA LYS A 94 3.60 6.27 9.34
C LYS A 94 2.40 6.39 10.26
N VAL A 95 1.70 5.28 10.44
CA VAL A 95 0.53 5.18 11.31
C VAL A 95 0.92 4.35 12.54
N SER A 96 0.85 4.96 13.72
CA SER A 96 1.00 4.23 14.97
C SER A 96 -0.22 3.34 15.19
N LEU A 97 0.01 2.07 15.51
CA LEU A 97 -1.02 1.09 15.82
C LEU A 97 -0.80 0.54 17.22
N PHE A 98 -1.84 0.43 18.02
CA PHE A 98 -1.80 -0.28 19.29
C PHE A 98 -2.54 -1.60 19.13
N ILE A 99 -1.86 -2.73 19.24
CA ILE A 99 -2.44 -4.08 19.14
C ILE A 99 -2.11 -4.81 20.43
N GLU A 100 -3.13 -5.20 21.19
CA GLU A 100 -2.96 -5.80 22.54
C GLU A 100 -1.96 -4.98 23.40
N ASP A 101 -2.18 -3.66 23.49
CA ASP A 101 -1.37 -2.69 24.23
C ASP A 101 0.08 -2.51 23.77
N ARG A 102 0.51 -3.17 22.69
CA ARG A 102 1.83 -3.00 22.10
C ARG A 102 1.77 -2.02 20.93
N LYS A 103 2.73 -1.09 20.89
CA LYS A 103 2.87 -0.13 19.79
C LYS A 103 3.57 -0.77 18.59
N TYR A 104 2.92 -0.69 17.44
CA TYR A 104 3.41 -1.04 16.12
C TYR A 104 3.36 0.20 15.22
N VAL A 105 4.04 0.12 14.08
CA VAL A 105 3.99 1.13 13.03
C VAL A 105 3.59 0.43 11.75
N ALA A 106 2.52 0.95 11.14
CA ALA A 106 2.15 0.66 9.76
C ALA A 106 2.64 1.78 8.84
N HIS A 107 2.92 1.44 7.60
CA HIS A 107 3.22 2.42 6.56
C HIS A 107 2.11 2.44 5.54
N VAL A 108 1.70 3.63 5.11
CA VAL A 108 0.82 3.82 3.96
C VAL A 108 1.63 4.57 2.91
N SER A 109 1.81 3.92 1.77
CA SER A 109 2.65 4.45 0.70
C SER A 109 1.80 4.86 -0.49
N PHE A 110 2.16 5.98 -1.08
CA PHE A 110 1.65 6.50 -2.33
C PHE A 110 2.78 6.49 -3.35
N PHE A 111 2.49 6.04 -4.56
CA PHE A 111 3.45 5.95 -5.65
C PHE A 111 2.75 6.31 -6.96
N GLU A 112 3.43 7.02 -7.86
CA GLU A 112 2.85 7.54 -9.12
C GLU A 112 1.50 8.25 -8.88
N ARG A 113 1.41 8.99 -7.76
CA ARG A 113 0.23 9.77 -7.35
C ARG A 113 -1.02 8.92 -7.11
N ARG A 114 -0.83 7.68 -6.62
CA ARG A 114 -1.90 6.72 -6.28
C ARG A 114 -1.64 6.08 -4.94
N LEU A 115 -2.69 5.60 -4.27
CA LEU A 115 -2.53 4.70 -3.14
C LEU A 115 -1.87 3.40 -3.63
N TYR A 116 -0.73 3.05 -3.04
CA TYR A 116 0.08 1.94 -3.52
C TYR A 116 0.08 0.75 -2.56
N SER A 117 0.38 0.99 -1.28
CA SER A 117 0.51 -0.11 -0.32
C SER A 117 0.19 0.27 1.11
N VAL A 118 -0.17 -0.76 1.90
CA VAL A 118 -0.16 -0.72 3.36
C VAL A 118 0.79 -1.79 3.88
N GLU A 119 1.77 -1.37 4.66
CA GLU A 119 2.79 -2.25 5.20
C GLU A 119 2.67 -2.38 6.71
N LEU A 120 2.82 -3.59 7.21
CA LEU A 120 2.73 -3.93 8.62
C LEU A 120 4.06 -4.53 9.10
N LYS A 121 4.44 -4.18 10.34
CA LYS A 121 5.62 -4.77 11.01
C LYS A 121 5.54 -6.30 11.12
N ARG A 122 4.32 -6.84 11.26
CA ARG A 122 4.05 -8.27 11.43
C ARG A 122 3.11 -8.75 10.33
N PRO A 123 3.23 -10.03 9.91
CA PRO A 123 2.35 -10.59 8.88
C PRO A 123 0.91 -10.58 9.35
N ARG A 124 -0.03 -10.33 8.43
CA ARG A 124 -1.47 -10.31 8.70
C ARG A 124 -1.95 -11.51 9.52
N SER A 125 -1.49 -12.72 9.20
CA SER A 125 -1.88 -13.96 9.90
C SER A 125 -1.67 -13.90 11.41
N SER A 126 -0.64 -13.17 11.88
CA SER A 126 -0.34 -13.00 13.31
C SER A 126 -1.22 -11.96 14.02
N LEU A 127 -2.03 -11.21 13.27
CA LEU A 127 -2.88 -10.13 13.79
C LEU A 127 -4.37 -10.47 13.74
N ILE A 128 -4.74 -11.58 13.11
CA ILE A 128 -6.15 -12.01 13.02
C ILE A 128 -6.70 -12.26 14.42
N GLY A 129 -7.88 -11.71 14.70
CA GLY A 129 -8.58 -11.86 15.99
C GLY A 129 -8.09 -10.93 17.11
N LYS A 130 -7.06 -10.13 16.87
CA LYS A 130 -6.53 -9.18 17.86
C LYS A 130 -7.29 -7.86 17.82
N SER A 131 -7.53 -7.27 18.98
CA SER A 131 -8.03 -5.89 19.06
C SER A 131 -6.93 -4.91 18.65
N TYR A 132 -7.32 -3.85 17.94
CA TYR A 132 -6.41 -2.79 17.55
C TYR A 132 -7.02 -1.41 17.77
N ARG A 133 -6.15 -0.41 17.91
CA ARG A 133 -6.51 1.01 17.96
C ARG A 133 -5.53 1.82 17.12
N ILE A 134 -6.07 2.70 16.29
CA ILE A 134 -5.29 3.68 15.53
C ILE A 134 -4.74 4.75 16.47
N GLY A 135 -3.45 5.04 16.35
CA GLY A 135 -2.75 6.09 17.07
C GLY A 135 -2.49 7.32 16.19
N THR A 136 -1.31 7.92 16.37
CA THR A 136 -0.91 9.09 15.60
C THR A 136 -0.48 8.72 14.18
N VAL A 137 -0.76 9.63 13.25
CA VAL A 137 -0.25 9.61 11.88
C VAL A 137 0.85 10.65 11.77
N THR A 138 1.95 10.30 11.12
CA THR A 138 3.09 11.19 10.89
C THR A 138 3.60 11.02 9.48
N LEU A 139 4.19 12.07 8.91
CA LEU A 139 4.88 11.95 7.64
C LEU A 139 6.15 11.11 7.82
N GLY A 140 6.31 10.09 6.97
CA GLY A 140 7.52 9.28 6.90
C GLY A 140 8.38 9.67 5.71
N LYS A 141 9.56 9.06 5.61
CA LYS A 141 10.38 9.13 4.40
C LYS A 141 10.11 7.87 3.57
N PRO A 142 10.07 7.93 2.23
CA PRO A 142 10.01 6.73 1.39
C PRO A 142 11.09 5.70 1.70
N SER A 143 12.27 6.16 2.14
CA SER A 143 13.38 5.32 2.62
C SER A 143 13.02 4.42 3.81
N ASP A 144 11.94 4.70 4.52
CA ASP A 144 11.49 3.94 5.69
C ASP A 144 10.59 2.75 5.33
N SER A 145 10.20 2.59 4.05
CA SER A 145 9.40 1.47 3.58
C SER A 145 10.08 0.12 3.86
N TYR A 146 9.30 -0.87 4.27
CA TYR A 146 9.74 -2.24 4.43
C TYR A 146 10.10 -2.90 3.10
N ILE A 147 9.62 -2.38 1.97
CA ILE A 147 10.02 -2.84 0.62
C ILE A 147 11.52 -2.72 0.47
N ARG A 148 12.12 -1.57 0.80
CA ARG A 148 13.57 -1.38 0.74
C ARG A 148 14.33 -2.22 1.76
N VAL A 149 13.74 -2.47 2.93
CA VAL A 149 14.36 -3.34 3.94
C VAL A 149 14.41 -4.79 3.46
N ILE A 150 13.36 -5.25 2.78
CA ILE A 150 13.28 -6.59 2.20
C ILE A 150 14.18 -6.69 0.98
N ASP A 151 14.14 -5.72 0.07
CA ASP A 151 15.02 -5.63 -1.10
C ASP A 151 16.50 -5.64 -0.69
N ARG A 152 16.88 -4.87 0.34
CA ARG A 152 18.25 -4.89 0.91
C ARG A 152 18.63 -6.24 1.53
N ALA A 153 17.68 -6.94 2.15
CA ALA A 153 17.91 -8.24 2.76
C ALA A 153 18.02 -9.37 1.71
N GLU A 154 17.32 -9.23 0.59
CA GLU A 154 17.26 -10.22 -0.50
C GLU A 154 18.36 -10.00 -1.56
N HIS A 155 18.73 -8.74 -1.83
CA HIS A 155 19.65 -8.36 -2.91
C HIS A 155 20.96 -7.70 -2.43
N GLY A 156 21.13 -7.51 -1.12
CA GLY A 156 22.32 -6.88 -0.52
C GLY A 156 22.21 -5.36 -0.36
N LYS A 157 23.21 -4.72 0.24
CA LYS A 157 23.24 -3.24 0.35
C LYS A 157 23.22 -2.63 -1.05
N GLU A 158 22.24 -1.76 -1.33
CA GLU A 158 22.34 -0.77 -2.40
C GLU A 158 23.74 -0.13 -2.29
N THR A 159 24.55 -0.35 -3.31
CA THR A 159 25.74 0.49 -3.50
C THR A 159 25.18 1.87 -3.72
N ASP A 160 25.55 2.78 -2.81
CA ASP A 160 25.30 4.20 -2.91
C ASP A 160 26.04 4.70 -4.15
N THR A 161 25.47 4.47 -5.33
CA THR A 161 25.88 5.20 -6.53
C THR A 161 25.34 6.60 -6.33
N GLY A 162 26.13 7.38 -5.59
CA GLY A 162 26.08 8.83 -5.62
C GLY A 162 26.17 9.25 -7.08
N LEU A 163 25.02 9.46 -7.69
CA LEU A 163 24.91 10.33 -8.85
C LEU A 163 24.88 11.75 -8.30
N ASP A 164 26.07 12.23 -7.92
CA ASP A 164 26.40 13.62 -8.12
C ASP A 164 26.29 13.86 -9.63
N LEU A 165 25.13 14.37 -10.05
CA LEU A 165 24.99 14.93 -11.39
C LEU A 165 25.65 16.32 -11.40
N PRO A 166 26.40 16.67 -12.46
CA PRO A 166 27.05 17.96 -12.60
C PRO A 166 26.07 19.14 -12.66
#